data_AF-A0A1X0RL31-F1
#
_entry.id   AF-A0A1X0RL31-F1
#
_cell.length_a   1.000
_cell.length_b   1.000
_cell.length_c   1.000
_cell.angle_alpha   90.00
_cell.angle_beta   90.00
_cell.angle_gamma   90.00
#
_symmetry.space_group_name_H-M   'P 1'
#
loop_
_entity.id
_entity.type
_entity.pdbx_description
1 polymer ?
#
loop_
_entity_poly.entity_id
_entity_poly.type
_entity_poly.pdbx_seq_one_letter_code
_entity_poly.pdbx_strand_id
1 'polypeptide(L)'
;MSKSERSRCIRWRLGWLSGGQYKTCPRHPGQSFTKTHTIRCLQMHRRHMMPETISDPLSFLLNMLPIRKPRSPNTTPPWSTCWPTMCRILYELDYLYHAKLPPTPPTHLGQRLLQWLPSSPSH
;
A
#
# COMPACT_ATOMS: atom_id res chain seq x y z
N MET A 1 -1.55 -3.94 12.55
CA MET A 1 -0.68 -3.04 11.74
C MET A 1 0.40 -2.42 12.63
N SER A 2 1.64 -2.30 12.15
CA SER A 2 2.74 -1.64 12.85
C SER A 2 2.65 -0.10 12.79
N LYS A 3 3.43 0.62 13.62
CA LYS A 3 3.47 2.09 13.61
C LYS A 3 3.94 2.64 12.26
N SER A 4 4.95 2.02 11.64
CA SER A 4 5.49 2.44 10.34
C SER A 4 4.51 2.20 9.19
N GLU A 5 3.85 1.03 9.16
CA GLU A 5 2.79 0.74 8.18
C GLU A 5 1.63 1.74 8.30
N ARG A 6 1.18 2.01 9.52
CA ARG A 6 0.13 3.01 9.79
C ARG A 6 0.55 4.38 9.27
N SER A 7 1.79 4.78 9.55
CA SER A 7 2.34 6.07 9.12
C SER A 7 2.35 6.19 7.59
N ARG A 8 2.77 5.14 6.86
CA ARG A 8 2.72 5.13 5.38
C ARG A 8 1.29 5.24 4.84
N CYS A 9 0.34 4.52 5.44
CA CYS A 9 -1.08 4.61 5.05
C CYS A 9 -1.64 6.02 5.23
N ILE A 10 -1.30 6.68 6.35
CA ILE A 10 -1.73 8.06 6.63
C ILE A 10 -1.10 9.02 5.62
N ARG A 11 0.20 8.92 5.34
CA ARG A 11 0.88 9.76 4.34
C ARG A 11 0.21 9.67 2.97
N TRP A 12 -0.14 8.45 2.53
CA TRP A 12 -0.88 8.26 1.28
C TRP A 12 -2.25 8.94 1.28
N ARG A 13 -3.04 8.74 2.34
CA ARG A 13 -4.39 9.33 2.47
C ARG A 13 -4.37 10.84 2.45
N LEU A 14 -3.41 11.46 3.13
CA LEU A 14 -3.29 12.92 3.19
C LEU A 14 -2.68 13.52 1.92
N GLY A 15 -2.25 12.71 0.95
CA GLY A 15 -1.54 13.21 -0.23
C GLY A 15 -0.21 13.85 0.11
N TRP A 16 0.38 13.51 1.28
CA TRP A 16 1.69 13.99 1.73
C TRP A 16 2.81 13.27 0.98
N LEU A 17 2.71 13.30 -0.35
CA LEU A 17 3.71 12.81 -1.26
C LEU A 17 4.80 13.84 -1.44
N SER A 18 4.55 15.15 -1.43
CA SER A 18 5.50 16.16 -1.89
C SER A 18 6.20 16.99 -0.82
N GLY A 19 5.74 17.03 0.44
CA GLY A 19 6.35 17.91 1.46
C GLY A 19 6.57 19.37 1.00
N GLY A 20 5.77 19.84 0.03
CA GLY A 20 5.90 21.15 -0.62
C GLY A 20 6.90 21.25 -1.79
N GLN A 21 7.77 20.25 -2.02
CA GLN A 21 8.75 20.27 -3.12
C GLN A 21 8.40 19.26 -4.21
N TYR A 22 8.49 19.70 -5.48
CA TYR A 22 8.36 18.80 -6.62
C TYR A 22 9.58 17.89 -6.69
N LYS A 23 9.44 16.62 -6.28
CA LYS A 23 10.46 15.61 -6.56
C LYS A 23 10.20 14.97 -7.91
N THR A 24 11.28 14.71 -8.63
CA THR A 24 11.25 13.89 -9.84
C THR A 24 11.19 12.42 -9.45
N CYS A 25 10.55 11.60 -10.28
CA CYS A 25 10.57 10.16 -10.08
C CYS A 25 11.98 9.61 -10.33
N PRO A 26 12.59 8.86 -9.38
CA PRO A 26 13.89 8.24 -9.62
C PRO A 26 13.88 7.23 -10.79
N ARG A 27 12.73 6.60 -11.07
CA ARG A 27 12.56 5.66 -12.19
C ARG A 27 12.31 6.36 -13.54
N HIS A 28 11.84 7.60 -13.51
CA HIS A 28 11.47 8.37 -14.71
C HIS A 28 11.93 9.83 -14.55
N PRO A 29 13.23 10.11 -14.81
CA PRO A 29 13.76 11.46 -14.76
C PRO A 29 12.93 12.40 -15.64
N GLY A 30 12.55 13.55 -15.09
CA GLY A 30 11.72 14.55 -15.79
C GLY A 30 10.21 14.45 -15.54
N GLN A 31 9.71 13.38 -14.91
CA GLN A 31 8.31 13.34 -14.45
C GLN A 31 8.20 13.70 -12.97
N SER A 32 7.26 14.58 -12.66
CA SER A 32 6.92 14.92 -11.27
C SER A 32 6.29 13.72 -10.57
N PHE A 33 6.71 13.48 -9.33
CA PHE A 33 6.23 12.36 -8.52
C PHE A 33 4.85 12.64 -7.92
N THR A 34 3.85 12.80 -8.80
CA THR A 34 2.45 13.02 -8.46
C THR A 34 1.77 11.72 -8.05
N LYS A 35 0.56 11.81 -7.46
CA LYS A 35 -0.25 10.63 -7.12
C LYS A 35 -0.56 9.79 -8.36
N THR A 36 -1.00 10.41 -9.45
CA THR A 36 -1.30 9.76 -10.74
C THR A 36 -0.06 9.07 -11.32
N HIS A 37 1.07 9.77 -11.33
CA HIS A 37 2.33 9.16 -11.78
C HIS A 37 2.71 7.96 -10.92
N THR A 38 2.58 8.08 -9.59
CA THR A 38 2.92 7.01 -8.65
C THR A 38 2.07 5.75 -8.87
N ILE A 39 0.77 5.91 -9.13
CA ILE A 39 -0.14 4.80 -9.44
C ILE A 39 0.33 4.03 -10.67
N ARG A 40 0.70 4.74 -11.75
CA ARG A 40 1.21 4.14 -12.99
C ARG A 40 2.61 3.54 -12.81
N CYS A 41 3.52 4.29 -12.19
CA CYS A 41 4.91 3.93 -11.96
C CYS A 41 5.08 2.67 -11.08
N LEU A 42 4.20 2.49 -10.10
CA LEU A 42 4.15 1.31 -9.24
C LEU A 42 3.21 0.21 -9.74
N GLN A 43 2.58 0.41 -10.90
CA GLN A 43 1.63 -0.52 -11.53
C GLN A 43 0.53 -0.99 -10.57
N MET A 44 -0.06 -0.08 -9.79
CA MET A 44 -0.95 -0.43 -8.69
C MET A 44 -2.17 -1.22 -9.16
N HIS A 45 -2.78 -0.85 -10.29
CA HIS A 45 -3.91 -1.57 -10.89
C HIS A 45 -3.57 -3.03 -11.19
N ARG A 46 -2.45 -3.27 -11.89
CA ARG A 46 -1.99 -4.61 -12.24
C ARG A 46 -1.70 -5.45 -11.00
N ARG A 47 -1.01 -4.88 -10.01
CA ARG A 47 -0.63 -5.59 -8.77
C ARG A 47 -1.83 -5.97 -7.91
N HIS A 48 -2.93 -5.23 -8.02
CA HIS A 48 -4.17 -5.49 -7.30
C HIS A 48 -5.26 -6.14 -8.15
N MET A 49 -4.99 -6.46 -9.42
CA MET A 49 -5.98 -6.96 -10.38
C MET A 49 -7.25 -6.09 -10.43
N MET A 50 -7.07 -4.77 -10.41
CA MET A 50 -8.16 -3.81 -10.40
C MET A 50 -8.30 -3.07 -11.73
N PRO A 51 -9.54 -2.72 -12.15
CA PRO A 51 -9.76 -1.95 -13.37
C PRO A 51 -9.14 -0.55 -13.31
N GLU A 52 -8.65 -0.06 -14.45
CA GLU A 52 -8.11 1.31 -14.57
C GLU A 52 -9.17 2.41 -14.34
N THR A 53 -10.45 2.07 -14.38
CA THR A 53 -11.56 2.97 -14.03
C THR A 53 -11.52 3.41 -12.55
N ILE A 54 -10.88 2.63 -11.67
CA ILE A 54 -10.61 3.04 -10.30
C ILE A 54 -9.45 4.02 -10.30
N SER A 55 -9.73 5.32 -10.19
CA SER A 55 -8.71 6.38 -10.24
C SER A 55 -7.60 6.19 -9.20
N ASP A 56 -7.95 5.75 -7.98
CA ASP A 56 -7.00 5.53 -6.89
C ASP A 56 -7.17 4.14 -6.26
N PRO A 57 -6.47 3.13 -6.81
CA PRO A 57 -6.45 1.76 -6.30
C PRO A 57 -6.20 1.66 -4.79
N LEU A 58 -5.19 2.38 -4.31
CA LEU A 58 -4.70 2.20 -2.96
C LEU A 58 -5.62 2.86 -1.94
N SER A 59 -6.19 4.03 -2.24
CA SER A 59 -7.19 4.65 -1.38
C SER A 59 -8.48 3.84 -1.33
N PHE A 60 -8.92 3.27 -2.46
CA PHE A 60 -10.07 2.38 -2.51
C PHE A 60 -9.90 1.21 -1.53
N LEU A 61 -8.77 0.50 -1.63
CA LEU A 61 -8.46 -0.61 -0.74
C LEU A 61 -8.29 -0.18 0.71
N LEU A 62 -7.61 0.95 0.97
CA LEU A 62 -7.44 1.46 2.33
C LEU A 62 -8.78 1.79 2.99
N ASN A 63 -9.80 2.19 2.24
CA ASN A 63 -11.14 2.46 2.76
C ASN A 63 -11.92 1.18 3.10
N MET A 64 -11.56 0.06 2.47
CA MET A 64 -12.15 -1.25 2.76
C MET A 64 -11.51 -1.94 3.97
N LEU A 65 -10.43 -1.37 4.54
CA LEU A 65 -9.74 -2.00 5.67
C LEU A 65 -10.70 -2.30 6.83
N PRO A 66 -10.63 -3.51 7.41
CA PRO A 66 -11.46 -3.87 8.55
C PRO A 66 -11.13 -3.00 9.76
N ILE A 67 -12.11 -2.21 10.20
CA ILE A 67 -12.01 -1.38 11.42
C ILE A 67 -12.21 -2.24 12.68
N ARG A 68 -12.96 -3.34 12.55
CA ARG A 68 -13.23 -4.32 13.59
C ARG A 68 -12.77 -5.68 13.14
N LYS A 69 -12.38 -6.53 14.09
CA LYS A 69 -11.96 -7.90 13.78
C LYS A 69 -13.11 -8.58 13.01
N PRO A 70 -12.87 -9.10 11.80
CA PRO A 70 -13.91 -9.79 11.06
C PRO A 70 -14.48 -10.91 11.91
N ARG A 71 -15.81 -11.04 11.92
CA ARG A 71 -16.49 -12.12 12.64
C ARG A 71 -16.50 -13.42 11.84
N SER A 72 -16.40 -13.32 10.52
CA SER A 72 -16.37 -14.48 9.63
C SER A 72 -14.96 -14.68 9.06
N PRO A 73 -14.47 -15.93 8.99
CA PRO A 73 -13.22 -16.26 8.32
C PRO A 73 -13.29 -16.00 6.81
N ASN A 74 -14.48 -15.96 6.20
CA ASN A 74 -14.66 -15.70 4.76
C ASN A 74 -14.26 -14.28 4.33
N THR A 75 -14.10 -13.36 5.29
CA THR A 75 -13.60 -12.01 5.03
C THR A 75 -12.06 -11.95 5.02
N THR A 76 -11.37 -12.99 5.48
CA THR A 76 -9.91 -13.05 5.59
C THR A 76 -9.17 -13.29 4.26
N PRO A 77 -9.61 -14.18 3.35
CA PRO A 77 -8.87 -14.54 2.13
C PRO A 77 -8.53 -13.37 1.19
N PRO A 78 -9.41 -12.37 0.98
CA PRO A 78 -9.04 -11.22 0.15
C PRO A 78 -7.90 -10.40 0.77
N TRP A 79 -7.88 -10.28 2.10
CA TRP A 79 -6.89 -9.48 2.82
C TRP A 79 -5.53 -10.16 2.94
N SER A 80 -5.47 -11.49 3.01
CA SER A 80 -4.20 -12.23 3.07
C SER A 80 -3.33 -11.99 1.83
N THR A 81 -3.94 -11.83 0.65
CA THR A 81 -3.23 -11.52 -0.60
C THR A 81 -3.11 -10.01 -0.84
N CYS A 82 -4.16 -9.24 -0.55
CA CYS A 82 -4.18 -7.81 -0.86
C CYS A 82 -3.24 -7.00 0.06
N TRP A 83 -3.24 -7.30 1.37
CA TRP A 83 -2.54 -6.48 2.36
C TRP A 83 -1.01 -6.48 2.21
N PRO A 84 -0.33 -7.62 1.99
CA PRO A 84 1.12 -7.63 1.72
C PRO A 84 1.48 -6.79 0.50
N THR A 85 0.67 -6.87 -0.55
CA THR A 85 0.86 -6.09 -1.79
C THR A 85 0.73 -4.59 -1.52
N MET A 86 -0.31 -4.17 -0.78
CA MET A 86 -0.48 -2.76 -0.37
C MET A 86 0.72 -2.28 0.44
N CYS A 87 1.16 -3.07 1.43
CA CYS A 87 2.28 -2.70 2.28
C CYS A 87 3.57 -2.56 1.48
N ARG A 88 3.78 -3.44 0.48
CA ARG A 88 4.94 -3.39 -0.40
C ARG A 88 4.93 -2.17 -1.31
N ILE A 89 3.79 -1.82 -1.91
CA ILE A 89 3.62 -0.58 -2.68
C ILE A 89 3.92 0.64 -1.83
N LEU A 90 3.35 0.72 -0.63
CA LEU A 90 3.61 1.80 0.31
C LEU A 90 5.08 1.90 0.73
N TYR A 91 5.77 0.77 0.86
CA TYR A 91 7.20 0.74 1.14
C TYR A 91 8.04 1.24 -0.05
N GLU A 92 7.76 0.75 -1.26
CA GLU A 92 8.44 1.18 -2.48
C GLU A 92 8.24 2.68 -2.72
N LEU A 93 7.05 3.20 -2.45
CA LEU A 93 6.76 4.63 -2.51
C LEU A 93 7.64 5.43 -1.54
N ASP A 94 7.74 4.97 -0.30
CA ASP A 94 8.55 5.62 0.74
C ASP A 94 10.05 5.57 0.39
N TYR A 95 10.51 4.46 -0.20
CA TYR A 95 11.87 4.31 -0.73
C TYR A 95 12.15 5.29 -1.87
N LEU A 96 11.29 5.33 -2.89
CA LEU A 96 11.45 6.22 -4.05
C LEU A 96 11.41 7.69 -3.64
N TYR A 97 10.61 8.02 -2.62
CA TYR A 97 10.41 9.40 -2.23
C TYR A 97 11.46 9.92 -1.22
N HIS A 98 11.85 9.09 -0.26
CA HIS A 98 12.74 9.51 0.81
C HIS A 98 14.18 9.03 0.63
N ALA A 99 14.44 7.97 -0.15
CA ALA A 99 15.74 7.32 -0.29
C ALA A 99 16.40 6.90 1.05
N LYS A 100 15.62 6.86 2.14
CA LYS A 100 16.08 6.56 3.51
C LYS A 100 15.87 5.10 3.91
N LEU A 101 15.24 4.31 3.06
CA LEU A 101 14.95 2.91 3.33
C LEU A 101 15.86 2.00 2.52
N PRO A 102 16.14 0.77 2.99
CA PRO A 102 16.71 -0.26 2.15
C PRO A 102 15.87 -0.46 0.87
N PRO A 103 16.48 -0.83 -0.27
CA PRO A 103 15.74 -1.14 -1.49
C PRO A 103 14.85 -2.39 -1.32
N THR A 104 15.22 -3.29 -0.42
CA THR A 104 14.50 -4.54 -0.16
C THR A 104 13.54 -4.37 1.01
N PRO A 105 12.22 -4.60 0.82
CA PRO A 105 11.27 -4.56 1.91
C PRO A 105 11.53 -5.64 2.97
N PRO A 106 11.19 -5.40 4.25
CA PRO A 106 11.32 -6.40 5.31
C PRO A 106 10.52 -7.67 5.03
N THR A 107 11.04 -8.83 5.43
CA THR A 107 10.38 -10.14 5.27
C THR A 107 9.00 -10.22 5.93
N HIS A 108 8.81 -9.49 7.03
CA HIS A 108 7.59 -9.52 7.86
C HIS A 108 6.60 -8.38 7.55
N LEU A 109 6.73 -7.75 6.38
CA LEU A 109 5.91 -6.62 6.00
C LEU A 109 4.41 -7.00 5.93
N GLY A 110 3.57 -6.28 6.68
CA GLY A 110 2.14 -6.51 6.75
C GLY A 110 1.69 -7.60 7.74
N GLN A 111 2.62 -8.36 8.33
CA GLN A 111 2.32 -9.54 9.15
C GLN A 111 1.40 -9.23 10.35
N ARG A 112 1.54 -8.04 10.97
CA ARG A 112 0.71 -7.66 12.13
C ARG A 112 -0.77 -7.53 11.83
N LEU A 113 -1.17 -7.20 10.59
CA LEU A 113 -2.60 -7.21 10.24
C LEU A 113 -3.06 -8.65 9.98
N LEU A 114 -2.24 -9.44 9.29
CA LEU A 114 -2.55 -10.83 8.97
C LEU A 114 -2.76 -11.67 10.23
N GLN A 115 -1.91 -11.53 11.24
CA GLN A 115 -2.04 -12.21 12.53
C GLN A 115 -3.29 -11.79 13.32
N TRP A 116 -3.82 -10.60 13.06
CA TRP A 116 -5.02 -10.10 13.73
C TRP A 116 -6.31 -10.58 13.05
N LEU A 117 -6.26 -10.87 11.75
CA LEU A 117 -7.39 -11.44 11.02
C LEU A 117 -7.67 -12.86 11.54
N PRO A 118 -8.96 -13.28 11.63
CA PRO A 118 -9.27 -14.66 12.01
C PRO A 118 -8.73 -15.61 10.95
N SER A 119 -8.00 -16.64 11.39
CA SER A 119 -7.54 -17.73 10.51
C SER A 119 -8.73 -18.35 9.79
N SER A 120 -8.57 -18.70 8.51
CA SER A 120 -9.54 -19.58 7.87
C SER A 120 -9.59 -20.90 8.65
N PRO A 121 -10.77 -21.47 8.94
CA PRO A 121 -10.83 -22.84 9.41
C PRO A 121 -10.15 -23.70 8.34
N SER A 122 -9.17 -24.50 8.78
CA SER A 122 -8.58 -25.56 7.97
C SER A 122 -9.72 -26.49 7.59
N HIS A 123 -9.98 -26.62 6.29
CA HIS A 123 -10.99 -27.54 5.76
C HIS A 123 -10.42 -28.95 5.61
#